data_AF-A0A0G0IZQ0-F1
#
_entry.id   AF-A0A0G0IZQ0-F1
#
_cell.length_a   1.000
_cell.length_b   1.000
_cell.length_c   1.000
_cell.angle_alpha   90.00
_cell.angle_beta   90.00
_cell.angle_gamma   90.00
#
_symmetry.space_group_name_H-M   'P 1'
#
loop_
_entity.id
_entity.type
_entity.pdbx_description
1 polymer ?
#
loop_
_entity_poly.entity_id
_entity_poly.type
_entity_poly.pdbx_seq_one_letter_code
_entity_poly.pdbx_strand_id
1 'polypeptide(L)'
;MTFNGLFVYKKLNKIEEYLEELEEFLKFTDKEIFDDSMKMHIGERLFQLIIDEILDINQHFIGELDLKLTEDFQGTFDALADNKIISKEFSNKISGVVNLRNIIVHDYEKFDKKLFLKDLRKNYSDFKKYIKFIVKFLEK
;
A
#
# COMPACT_ATOMS: atom_id res chain seq x y z
N MET A 1 -21.25 -17.05 -1.01
CA MET A 1 -20.13 -16.48 -1.80
C MET A 1 -18.91 -17.31 -1.49
N THR A 2 -18.18 -17.75 -2.51
CA THR A 2 -16.97 -18.54 -2.35
C THR A 2 -15.81 -17.57 -2.42
N PHE A 3 -15.10 -17.41 -1.31
CA PHE A 3 -13.92 -16.55 -1.20
C PHE A 3 -12.99 -16.71 -2.43
N ASN A 4 -12.77 -15.62 -3.19
CA ASN A 4 -11.98 -15.67 -4.41
C ASN A 4 -10.49 -15.46 -4.12
N GLY A 5 -9.84 -16.50 -3.58
CA GLY A 5 -8.40 -16.47 -3.31
C GLY A 5 -7.55 -16.12 -4.54
N LEU A 6 -7.98 -16.52 -5.75
CA LEU A 6 -7.25 -16.23 -6.99
C LEU A 6 -7.16 -14.73 -7.27
N PHE A 7 -8.21 -13.95 -6.95
CA PHE A 7 -8.15 -12.49 -7.05
C PHE A 7 -7.05 -11.92 -6.15
N VAL A 8 -7.01 -12.36 -4.89
CA VAL A 8 -6.04 -11.87 -3.90
C VAL A 8 -4.62 -12.23 -4.29
N TYR A 9 -4.36 -13.46 -4.73
CA TYR A 9 -3.02 -13.86 -5.19
C TYR A 9 -2.55 -13.04 -6.41
N LYS A 10 -3.44 -12.73 -7.37
CA LYS A 10 -3.07 -11.87 -8.50
C LYS A 10 -2.69 -10.46 -8.06
N LYS A 11 -3.40 -9.90 -7.08
CA LYS A 11 -3.10 -8.59 -6.49
C LYS A 11 -1.79 -8.61 -5.71
N LEU A 12 -1.52 -9.66 -4.93
CA LEU A 12 -0.26 -9.84 -4.21
C LEU A 12 0.94 -9.90 -5.18
N ASN A 13 0.85 -10.67 -6.26
CA ASN A 13 1.92 -10.76 -7.26
C ASN A 13 2.22 -9.38 -7.88
N LYS A 14 1.19 -8.59 -8.21
CA LYS A 14 1.39 -7.22 -8.71
C LYS A 14 2.07 -6.32 -7.70
N ILE A 15 1.69 -6.40 -6.42
CA ILE A 15 2.36 -5.63 -5.36
C ILE A 15 3.85 -6.03 -5.29
N GLU A 16 4.17 -7.31 -5.43
CA GLU A 16 5.56 -7.79 -5.47
C GLU A 16 6.32 -7.24 -6.69
N GLU A 17 5.75 -7.31 -7.90
CA GLU A 17 6.33 -6.72 -9.11
C GLU A 17 6.63 -5.21 -8.94
N TYR A 18 5.65 -4.43 -8.45
CA TYR A 18 5.84 -3.01 -8.21
C TYR A 18 6.84 -2.71 -7.09
N LEU A 19 6.94 -3.61 -6.09
CA LEU A 19 7.93 -3.49 -5.03
C LEU A 19 9.35 -3.73 -5.54
N GLU A 20 9.54 -4.67 -6.45
CA GLU A 20 10.84 -4.89 -7.11
C GLU A 20 11.25 -3.65 -7.92
N GLU A 21 10.34 -3.10 -8.72
CA GLU A 21 10.58 -1.84 -9.44
C GLU A 21 10.87 -0.67 -8.49
N LEU A 22 10.15 -0.60 -7.36
CA LEU A 22 10.37 0.42 -6.34
C LEU A 22 11.75 0.26 -5.69
N GLU A 23 12.20 -0.96 -5.42
CA GLU A 23 13.52 -1.22 -4.86
C GLU A 23 14.65 -0.81 -5.81
N GLU A 24 14.51 -1.08 -7.11
CA GLU A 24 15.43 -0.58 -8.13
C GLU A 24 15.44 0.95 -8.19
N PHE A 25 14.26 1.57 -8.16
CA PHE A 25 14.12 3.03 -8.11
C PHE A 25 14.79 3.63 -6.86
N LEU A 26 14.65 3.00 -5.71
CA LEU A 26 15.25 3.47 -4.46
C LEU A 26 16.79 3.31 -4.43
N LYS A 27 17.43 2.68 -5.43
CA LYS A 27 18.90 2.68 -5.53
C LYS A 27 19.46 4.03 -5.99
N PHE A 28 18.68 4.85 -6.69
CA PHE A 28 19.06 6.21 -7.02
C PHE A 28 19.21 7.04 -5.74
N THR A 29 20.11 8.01 -5.74
CA THR A 29 20.24 8.98 -4.65
C THR A 29 19.09 9.98 -4.67
N ASP A 30 18.83 10.62 -3.52
CA ASP A 30 17.81 11.66 -3.42
C ASP A 30 18.03 12.79 -4.42
N LYS A 31 19.29 13.18 -4.63
CA LYS A 31 19.65 14.20 -5.62
C LYS A 31 19.27 13.77 -7.04
N GLU A 32 19.61 12.54 -7.44
CA GLU A 32 19.28 12.04 -8.78
C GLU A 32 17.78 11.97 -9.05
N ILE A 33 16.97 11.73 -8.01
CA ILE A 33 15.51 11.71 -8.08
C ILE A 33 14.94 13.13 -8.13
N PHE A 34 15.48 14.07 -7.34
CA PHE A 34 14.99 15.45 -7.35
C PHE A 34 15.38 16.24 -8.60
N ASP A 35 16.55 15.96 -9.17
CA ASP A 35 17.05 16.61 -10.38
C ASP A 35 16.35 16.08 -11.66
N ASP A 36 15.56 15.01 -11.54
CA ASP A 36 14.83 14.37 -12.65
C ASP A 36 13.34 14.17 -12.31
N SER A 37 12.51 15.06 -12.83
CA SER A 37 11.05 14.99 -12.63
C SER A 37 10.43 13.67 -13.07
N MET A 38 10.98 12.99 -14.09
CA MET A 38 10.45 11.70 -14.53
C MET A 38 10.68 10.62 -13.47
N LYS A 39 11.86 10.60 -12.84
CA LYS A 39 12.16 9.69 -11.74
C LYS A 39 11.22 9.92 -10.56
N MET A 40 10.99 11.17 -10.19
CA MET A 40 10.02 11.47 -9.12
C MET A 40 8.62 10.92 -9.45
N HIS A 41 8.13 11.12 -10.68
CA HIS A 41 6.84 10.60 -11.11
C HIS A 41 6.77 9.07 -11.13
N ILE A 42 7.88 8.38 -11.44
CA ILE A 42 7.98 6.92 -11.33
C ILE A 42 7.77 6.49 -9.87
N GLY A 43 8.48 7.12 -8.92
CA GLY A 43 8.32 6.82 -7.49
C GLY A 43 6.90 7.08 -6.97
N GLU A 44 6.31 8.22 -7.36
CA GLU A 44 4.91 8.56 -7.07
C GLU A 44 3.94 7.49 -7.62
N ARG A 45 4.14 7.05 -8.87
CA ARG A 45 3.27 6.08 -9.53
C ARG A 45 3.38 4.68 -8.93
N LEU A 46 4.60 4.20 -8.66
CA LEU A 46 4.82 2.91 -8.02
C LEU A 46 4.16 2.86 -6.64
N PHE A 47 4.30 3.94 -5.86
CA PHE A 47 3.62 4.06 -4.58
C PHE A 47 2.09 3.97 -4.74
N GLN A 48 1.50 4.76 -5.65
CA GLN A 48 0.05 4.71 -5.90
C GLN A 48 -0.42 3.31 -6.29
N LEU A 49 0.27 2.65 -7.22
CA LEU A 49 -0.08 1.31 -7.70
C LEU A 49 -0.07 0.28 -6.56
N ILE A 50 0.95 0.31 -5.70
CA ILE A 50 1.01 -0.57 -4.53
C ILE A 50 -0.17 -0.32 -3.59
N ILE A 51 -0.47 0.95 -3.27
CA ILE A 51 -1.58 1.28 -2.35
C ILE A 51 -2.93 0.87 -2.94
N ASP A 52 -3.16 1.10 -4.24
CA ASP A 52 -4.42 0.72 -4.89
C ASP A 52 -4.66 -0.79 -4.83
N GLU A 53 -3.63 -1.60 -5.09
CA GLU A 53 -3.74 -3.06 -4.99
C GLU A 53 -3.93 -3.55 -3.54
N ILE A 54 -3.33 -2.86 -2.55
CA ILE A 54 -3.58 -3.12 -1.12
C ILE A 54 -5.05 -2.83 -0.76
N LEU A 55 -5.58 -1.68 -1.20
CA LEU A 55 -6.96 -1.29 -0.92
C LEU A 55 -7.97 -2.23 -1.58
N ASP A 56 -7.71 -2.66 -2.81
CA ASP A 56 -8.52 -3.66 -3.51
C ASP A 56 -8.59 -4.99 -2.71
N ILE A 57 -7.45 -5.44 -2.14
CA ILE A 57 -7.42 -6.63 -1.29
C ILE A 57 -8.24 -6.39 -0.01
N ASN A 58 -8.04 -5.26 0.66
CA ASN A 58 -8.79 -4.94 1.88
C ASN A 58 -10.30 -4.94 1.63
N GLN A 59 -10.75 -4.28 0.56
CA GLN A 59 -12.16 -4.21 0.19
C GLN A 59 -12.72 -5.59 -0.19
N HIS A 60 -11.95 -6.39 -0.91
CA HIS A 60 -12.33 -7.76 -1.24
C HIS A 60 -12.54 -8.59 0.04
N PHE A 61 -11.65 -8.48 1.02
CA PHE A 61 -11.81 -9.14 2.32
C PHE A 61 -13.02 -8.64 3.09
N ILE A 62 -13.26 -7.33 3.12
CA ILE A 62 -14.43 -6.77 3.80
C ILE A 62 -15.73 -7.32 3.20
N GLY A 63 -15.84 -7.36 1.87
CA GLY A 63 -17.03 -7.86 1.19
C GLY A 63 -17.22 -9.36 1.29
N GLU A 64 -16.16 -10.16 1.11
CA GLU A 64 -16.27 -11.63 1.08
C GLU A 64 -16.35 -12.26 2.47
N LEU A 65 -15.79 -11.63 3.50
CA LEU A 65 -15.80 -12.13 4.88
C LEU A 65 -16.89 -11.47 5.74
N ASP A 66 -17.76 -10.64 5.14
CA ASP A 66 -18.81 -9.89 5.83
C ASP A 66 -18.27 -9.06 7.02
N LEU A 67 -17.13 -8.40 6.80
CA LEU A 67 -16.51 -7.57 7.83
C LEU A 67 -17.27 -6.24 7.97
N LYS A 68 -17.05 -5.55 9.10
CA LYS A 68 -17.62 -4.23 9.34
C LYS A 68 -17.25 -3.27 8.19
N LEU A 69 -18.27 -2.69 7.56
CA LEU A 69 -18.10 -1.65 6.54
C LEU A 69 -17.42 -0.42 7.13
N THR A 70 -16.60 0.24 6.31
CA THR A 70 -15.82 1.42 6.68
C THR A 70 -16.27 2.60 5.83
N GLU A 71 -16.29 3.79 6.43
CA GLU A 71 -16.72 5.01 5.72
C GLU A 71 -15.64 5.52 4.77
N ASP A 72 -14.38 5.17 5.03
CA ASP A 72 -13.22 5.54 4.21
C ASP A 72 -12.27 4.35 3.98
N PHE A 73 -11.28 4.60 3.12
CA PHE A 73 -10.24 3.62 2.80
C PHE A 73 -9.26 3.38 3.96
N GLN A 74 -9.06 4.33 4.87
CA GLN A 74 -8.17 4.16 6.03
C GLN A 74 -8.74 3.12 7.00
N GLY A 75 -10.05 3.20 7.27
CA GLY A 75 -10.76 2.27 8.13
C GLY A 75 -10.72 0.83 7.61
N THR A 76 -10.43 0.60 6.33
CA THR A 76 -10.29 -0.76 5.80
C THR A 76 -9.18 -1.54 6.51
N PHE A 77 -8.08 -0.88 6.91
CA PHE A 77 -7.02 -1.50 7.70
C PHE A 77 -7.49 -1.86 9.11
N ASP A 78 -8.34 -1.02 9.71
CA ASP A 78 -8.94 -1.31 11.02
C ASP A 78 -9.89 -2.49 10.96
N ALA A 79 -10.72 -2.60 9.92
CA ALA A 79 -11.59 -3.76 9.72
C ALA A 79 -10.77 -5.07 9.64
N LEU A 80 -9.64 -5.06 8.93
CA LEU A 80 -8.72 -6.20 8.88
C LEU A 80 -8.08 -6.48 10.25
N ALA A 81 -7.71 -5.45 11.00
CA ALA A 81 -7.07 -5.60 12.31
C ALA A 81 -8.03 -6.16 13.37
N ASP A 82 -9.27 -5.68 13.40
CA ASP A 82 -10.31 -6.14 14.31
C ASP A 82 -10.63 -7.63 14.10
N ASN A 83 -10.41 -8.13 12.86
CA ASN A 83 -10.54 -9.53 12.49
C ASN A 83 -9.23 -10.33 12.52
N LYS A 84 -8.16 -9.75 13.12
CA LYS A 84 -6.85 -10.39 13.31
C LYS A 84 -6.16 -10.84 12.02
N ILE A 85 -6.51 -10.24 10.88
CA ILE A 85 -5.85 -10.45 9.59
C ILE A 85 -4.47 -9.76 9.61
N ILE A 86 -4.45 -8.52 10.09
CA ILE A 86 -3.23 -7.76 10.40
C ILE A 86 -3.20 -7.41 11.90
N SER A 87 -2.04 -7.03 12.44
CA SER A 87 -1.99 -6.55 13.83
C SER A 87 -2.51 -5.12 13.95
N LYS A 88 -3.14 -4.76 15.08
CA LYS A 88 -3.62 -3.40 15.33
C LYS A 88 -2.49 -2.36 15.28
N GLU A 89 -1.33 -2.70 15.83
CA GLU A 89 -0.11 -1.88 15.72
C GLU A 89 0.27 -1.60 14.26
N PHE A 90 0.20 -2.63 13.40
CA PHE A 90 0.53 -2.48 12.00
C PHE A 90 -0.53 -1.69 11.23
N SER A 91 -1.83 -1.90 11.52
CA SER A 91 -2.93 -1.08 10.96
C SER A 91 -2.70 0.41 11.21
N ASN A 92 -2.42 0.79 12.45
CA ASN A 92 -2.16 2.18 12.83
C ASN A 92 -0.95 2.77 12.10
N LYS A 93 0.06 1.93 11.82
CA LYS A 93 1.26 2.36 11.10
C LYS A 93 0.99 2.55 9.60
N ILE A 94 0.37 1.57 8.95
CA ILE A 94 0.26 1.54 7.49
C ILE A 94 -0.89 2.40 6.96
N SER A 95 -1.97 2.60 7.72
CA SER A 95 -3.15 3.35 7.26
C SER A 95 -2.85 4.77 6.76
N GLY A 96 -1.80 5.41 7.27
CA GLY A 96 -1.35 6.74 6.82
C GLY A 96 -0.98 6.82 5.33
N VAL A 97 -0.66 5.69 4.68
CA VAL A 97 -0.33 5.65 3.24
C VAL A 97 -1.51 6.04 2.36
N VAL A 98 -2.75 5.86 2.83
CA VAL A 98 -3.97 6.23 2.09
C VAL A 98 -4.05 7.74 1.95
N ASN A 99 -3.76 8.48 3.02
CA ASN A 99 -3.75 9.94 2.96
C ASN A 99 -2.68 10.44 1.98
N LEU A 100 -1.48 9.85 2.05
CA LEU A 100 -0.39 10.21 1.16
C LEU A 100 -0.74 9.92 -0.31
N ARG A 101 -1.37 8.78 -0.60
CA ARG A 101 -1.85 8.42 -1.94
C ARG A 101 -2.90 9.44 -2.44
N ASN A 102 -3.82 9.86 -1.57
CA ASN A 102 -4.82 10.86 -1.94
C ASN A 102 -4.20 12.23 -2.23
N ILE A 103 -3.19 12.66 -1.46
CA ILE A 103 -2.47 13.91 -1.71
C ILE A 103 -1.79 13.89 -3.09
N ILE A 104 -1.13 12.78 -3.45
CA ILE A 104 -0.45 12.66 -4.76
C ILE A 104 -1.46 12.75 -5.91
N VAL A 105 -2.69 12.25 -5.76
CA VAL A 105 -3.69 12.22 -6.83
C VAL A 105 -4.55 13.48 -6.90
N HIS A 106 -4.98 14.03 -5.77
CA HIS A 106 -6.03 15.05 -5.71
C HIS A 106 -5.56 16.42 -5.20
N ASP A 107 -4.51 16.46 -4.36
CA ASP A 107 -4.03 17.69 -3.70
C ASP A 107 -2.52 17.90 -3.98
N TYR A 108 -2.10 17.73 -5.25
CA TYR A 108 -0.68 17.74 -5.61
C TYR A 108 0.06 19.03 -5.22
N GLU A 109 -0.64 20.17 -5.14
CA GLU A 109 -0.07 21.44 -4.68
C GLU A 109 0.44 21.39 -3.23
N LYS A 110 -0.13 20.49 -2.40
CA LYS A 110 0.26 20.29 -1.00
C LYS A 110 1.30 19.17 -0.84
N PHE A 111 1.74 18.56 -1.94
CA PHE A 111 2.61 17.40 -1.91
C PHE A 111 4.08 17.79 -1.65
N ASP A 112 4.59 17.41 -0.48
CA ASP A 112 6.01 17.55 -0.16
C ASP A 112 6.80 16.34 -0.68
N LYS A 113 7.44 16.53 -1.84
CA LYS A 113 8.29 15.54 -2.50
C LYS A 113 9.44 15.04 -1.62
N LYS A 114 10.01 15.92 -0.78
CA LYS A 114 11.14 15.57 0.10
C LYS A 114 10.68 14.67 1.23
N LEU A 115 9.56 15.03 1.86
CA LEU A 115 8.97 14.21 2.91
C LEU A 115 8.53 12.86 2.35
N PHE A 116 7.87 12.85 1.19
CA PHE A 116 7.47 11.61 0.50
C PHE A 116 8.66 10.67 0.28
N LEU A 117 9.74 11.13 -0.36
CA LEU A 117 10.86 10.26 -0.69
C LEU A 117 11.54 9.73 0.59
N LYS A 118 11.67 10.57 1.61
CA LYS A 118 12.19 10.18 2.92
C LYS A 118 11.33 9.09 3.58
N ASP A 119 10.02 9.27 3.60
CA ASP A 119 9.09 8.32 4.22
C ASP A 119 8.99 7.03 3.41
N LEU A 120 9.03 7.11 2.08
CA LEU A 120 9.06 5.97 1.17
C LEU A 120 10.28 5.09 1.45
N ARG A 121 11.48 5.68 1.47
CA ARG A 121 12.73 4.96 1.81
C ARG A 121 12.69 4.32 3.19
N LYS A 122 12.10 5.00 4.16
CA LYS A 122 12.04 4.51 5.54
C LYS A 122 11.05 3.36 5.71
N ASN A 123 9.94 3.38 4.96
CA ASN A 123 8.78 2.56 5.26
C ASN A 123 8.37 1.59 4.14
N TYR A 124 9.00 1.58 2.96
CA TYR A 124 8.59 0.67 1.86
C TYR A 124 8.59 -0.82 2.26
N SER A 125 9.41 -1.22 3.23
CA SER A 125 9.41 -2.57 3.80
C SER A 125 8.08 -2.96 4.46
N ASP A 126 7.25 -1.99 4.85
CA ASP A 126 5.93 -2.25 5.41
C ASP A 126 4.99 -2.90 4.37
N PHE A 127 5.16 -2.63 3.07
CA PHE A 127 4.38 -3.32 2.03
C PHE A 127 4.70 -4.82 1.99
N LYS A 128 5.98 -5.19 2.14
CA LYS A 128 6.38 -6.61 2.30
C LYS A 128 5.78 -7.23 3.56
N LYS A 129 5.70 -6.45 4.64
CA LYS A 129 5.07 -6.90 5.89
C LYS A 129 3.56 -7.11 5.72
N TYR A 130 2.90 -6.24 4.97
CA TYR A 130 1.49 -6.41 4.58
C TYR A 130 1.29 -7.71 3.81
N ILE A 131 2.05 -7.95 2.73
CA ILE A 131 1.99 -9.21 1.95
C ILE A 131 2.08 -10.43 2.87
N LYS A 132 3.05 -10.45 3.79
CA LYS A 132 3.23 -11.56 4.74
C LYS A 132 2.02 -11.79 5.63
N PHE A 133 1.32 -10.74 6.07
CA PHE A 133 0.09 -10.90 6.84
C PHE A 133 -1.01 -11.55 6.00
N ILE A 134 -1.20 -11.07 4.77
CA ILE A 134 -2.24 -11.57 3.87
C ILE A 134 -1.98 -13.03 3.50
N VAL A 135 -0.76 -13.38 3.09
CA VAL A 135 -0.40 -14.77 2.77
C VAL A 135 -0.63 -15.68 3.98
N LYS A 136 -0.19 -15.28 5.18
CA LYS A 136 -0.42 -16.05 6.41
C LYS A 136 -1.90 -16.23 6.74
N PHE A 137 -2.75 -15.28 6.34
CA PHE A 137 -4.19 -15.41 6.51
C PHE A 137 -4.79 -16.38 5.50
N LEU A 138 -4.33 -16.37 4.24
CA LEU A 138 -4.80 -17.27 3.18
C LEU A 138 -4.39 -18.74 3.39
N GLU A 139 -3.29 -18.99 4.10
CA GLU A 139 -2.79 -20.33 4.40
C GLU A 139 -3.48 -21.01 5.61
N LYS A 140 -4.34 -20.28 6.32
CA LYS A 140 -5.11 -20.81 7.46
C LYS A 140 -6.42 -21.42 7.01
#